data_AF-A0A0J9HGN2-F1
#
_entry.id   AF-A0A0J9HGN2-F1
#
_cell.length_a   1.000
_cell.length_b   1.000
_cell.length_c   1.000
_cell.angle_alpha   90.00
_cell.angle_beta   90.00
_cell.angle_gamma   90.00
#
_symmetry.space_group_name_H-M   'P 1'
#
loop_
_entity.id
_entity.type
_entity.pdbx_description
1 polymer ?
#
loop_
_entity_poly.entity_id
_entity_poly.type
_entity_poly.pdbx_seq_one_letter_code
_entity_poly.pdbx_strand_id
1 'polypeptide(L)'
;MIPSLVNDLETRCGEPGGFPLHHPDLSLNNIFIDDHCNITCIIDWAFSFFAPSTILLSTPGLPHPRDECKPSLTCAFRSGFINNGVTTCSDAWKKTRMAWLFMRLVSLDGLQDYHYFTELYLLINKQPAEELFTKFQQQYAKHEVMNMHWILSADDQSPSEIKQSEKVYFVNVGAERHALALKIRLVSMLNRSFVADRQLWHWIEEVVSEQEKESLQEG
;
A
#
# COMPACT_ATOMS: atom_id res chain seq x y z
N MET A 1 -14.07 3.40 -11.39
CA MET A 1 -13.36 4.68 -11.24
C MET A 1 -14.16 5.54 -10.28
N ILE A 2 -13.60 5.96 -9.13
CA ILE A 2 -14.32 6.77 -8.13
C ILE A 2 -14.44 8.21 -8.69
N PRO A 3 -15.63 8.69 -9.07
CA PRO A 3 -15.77 9.94 -9.81
C PRO A 3 -15.37 11.19 -9.02
N SER A 4 -15.42 11.13 -7.68
CA SER A 4 -15.09 12.29 -6.82
C SER A 4 -13.60 12.60 -6.73
N LEU A 5 -12.71 11.62 -6.98
CA LEU A 5 -11.26 11.85 -6.94
C LEU A 5 -10.79 12.67 -8.15
N VAL A 6 -11.40 12.46 -9.31
CA VAL A 6 -10.96 13.09 -10.57
C VAL A 6 -11.22 14.60 -10.56
N ASN A 7 -12.40 15.02 -10.10
CA ASN A 7 -12.79 16.44 -10.10
C ASN A 7 -12.01 17.28 -9.06
N ASP A 8 -11.59 16.68 -7.95
CA ASP A 8 -10.89 17.39 -6.88
C ASP A 8 -9.37 17.44 -7.06
N LEU A 9 -8.76 16.51 -7.81
CA LEU A 9 -7.31 16.50 -8.05
C LEU A 9 -6.85 17.59 -9.04
N GLU A 10 -7.78 18.17 -9.81
CA GLU A 10 -7.49 19.13 -10.88
C GLU A 10 -7.69 20.60 -10.52
N THR A 11 -8.17 20.94 -9.32
CA THR A 11 -8.37 22.35 -8.92
C THR A 11 -7.03 23.06 -8.70
N ARG A 12 -6.56 23.71 -9.77
CA ARG A 12 -5.30 24.46 -9.87
C ARG A 12 -5.36 25.74 -9.03
N CYS A 13 -4.43 25.90 -8.10
CA CYS A 13 -3.95 27.23 -7.76
C CYS A 13 -2.81 27.59 -8.71
N GLY A 14 -3.10 28.39 -9.73
CA GLY A 14 -2.15 29.37 -10.26
C GLY A 14 -1.14 28.99 -11.35
N GLU A 15 -1.00 27.75 -11.80
CA GLU A 15 -0.01 27.40 -12.84
C GLU A 15 -0.57 26.68 -14.09
N PRO A 16 0.07 26.84 -15.27
CA PRO A 16 -0.46 26.40 -16.55
C PRO A 16 -0.55 24.88 -16.64
N GLY A 17 -1.54 24.43 -17.39
CA GLY A 17 -1.96 23.05 -17.42
C GLY A 17 -0.99 22.09 -18.08
N GLY A 18 -0.62 21.06 -17.34
CA GLY A 18 0.05 19.89 -17.87
C GLY A 18 -0.04 18.72 -16.91
N PHE A 19 0.12 17.53 -17.46
CA PHE A 19 0.40 16.32 -16.69
C PHE A 19 1.93 16.14 -16.74
N PRO A 20 2.68 16.36 -15.65
CA PRO A 20 4.12 16.09 -15.65
C PRO A 20 4.44 14.61 -15.91
N LEU A 21 5.62 14.35 -16.46
CA LEU A 21 6.15 12.99 -16.58
C LEU A 21 6.46 12.44 -15.18
N HIS A 22 5.95 11.25 -14.88
CA HIS A 22 6.15 10.55 -13.62
C HIS A 22 6.97 9.28 -13.82
N HIS A 23 7.91 9.07 -12.88
CA HIS A 23 8.76 7.90 -12.81
C HIS A 23 8.14 6.87 -11.83
N PRO A 24 7.66 5.71 -12.30
CA PRO A 24 6.93 4.76 -11.46
C PRO A 24 7.80 4.09 -10.38
N ASP A 25 9.10 3.92 -10.64
CA ASP A 25 10.04 3.29 -9.71
C ASP A 25 11.15 4.24 -9.24
N LEU A 26 10.78 5.35 -8.61
CA LEU A 26 11.77 6.32 -8.10
C LEU A 26 12.42 5.80 -6.79
N SER A 27 13.19 4.72 -6.91
CA SER A 27 13.94 4.06 -5.83
C SER A 27 15.38 4.57 -5.74
N LEU A 28 16.08 4.30 -4.63
CA LEU A 28 17.50 4.67 -4.48
C LEU A 28 18.40 4.06 -5.56
N ASN A 29 18.03 2.91 -6.11
CA ASN A 29 18.81 2.26 -7.18
C ASN A 29 18.73 3.03 -8.51
N ASN A 30 17.69 3.85 -8.67
CA ASN A 30 17.43 4.62 -9.89
C ASN A 30 17.84 6.08 -9.77
N ILE A 31 18.42 6.51 -8.64
CA ILE A 31 18.86 7.89 -8.38
C ILE A 31 20.35 7.90 -8.09
N PHE A 32 21.13 8.51 -8.98
CA PHE A 32 22.58 8.69 -8.81
C PHE A 32 22.86 10.07 -8.24
N ILE A 33 23.79 10.11 -7.28
CA ILE A 33 24.26 11.34 -6.64
C ILE A 33 25.78 11.47 -6.73
N ASP A 34 26.28 12.70 -6.67
CA ASP A 34 27.71 12.98 -6.49
C ASP A 34 28.12 13.00 -4.99
N ASP A 35 29.39 13.29 -4.71
CA ASP A 35 29.96 13.40 -3.35
C ASP A 35 29.34 14.54 -2.52
N HIS A 36 28.58 15.44 -3.14
CA HIS A 36 27.89 16.57 -2.53
C HIS A 36 26.38 16.35 -2.42
N CYS A 37 25.90 15.12 -2.67
CA CYS A 37 24.48 14.74 -2.67
C CYS A 37 23.63 15.45 -3.73
N ASN A 38 24.22 15.96 -4.82
CA ASN A 38 23.45 16.46 -5.96
C ASN A 38 23.03 15.30 -6.85
N ILE A 39 21.79 15.31 -7.33
CA ILE A 39 21.31 14.31 -8.30
C ILE A 39 22.03 14.52 -9.63
N THR A 40 22.81 13.52 -10.05
CA THR A 40 23.56 13.54 -11.33
C THR A 40 22.80 12.83 -12.44
N CYS A 41 22.01 11.82 -12.10
CA CYS A 41 21.23 11.05 -13.07
C CYS A 41 20.01 10.38 -12.40
N ILE A 42 18.93 10.25 -13.17
CA ILE A 42 17.81 9.36 -12.87
C ILE A 42 17.71 8.39 -14.05
N ILE A 43 17.70 7.09 -13.78
CA ILE A 43 17.64 6.03 -14.80
C ILE A 43 16.33 5.24 -14.70
N ASP A 44 16.19 4.25 -15.58
CA ASP A 44 15.05 3.31 -15.59
C ASP A 44 13.68 3.98 -15.77
N TRP A 45 13.62 4.91 -16.73
CA TRP A 45 12.39 5.57 -17.17
C TRP A 45 11.40 4.65 -17.89
N ALA A 46 11.60 3.33 -17.85
CA ALA A 46 10.66 2.36 -18.38
C ALA A 46 9.30 2.55 -17.70
N PHE A 47 8.22 2.47 -18.48
CA PHE A 47 6.85 2.66 -18.00
C PHE A 47 6.54 4.05 -17.40
N SER A 48 7.39 5.05 -17.64
CA SER A 48 7.06 6.43 -17.31
C SER A 48 5.78 6.89 -18.01
N PHE A 49 4.97 7.68 -17.30
CA PHE A 49 3.68 8.13 -17.80
C PHE A 49 3.38 9.55 -17.34
N PHE A 50 2.49 10.25 -18.05
CA PHE A 50 2.06 11.58 -17.66
C PHE A 50 1.00 11.49 -16.55
N ALA A 51 1.28 12.08 -15.39
CA ALA A 51 0.44 11.98 -14.19
C ALA A 51 -0.01 13.37 -13.71
N PRO A 52 -1.08 13.48 -12.92
CA PRO A 52 -1.44 14.74 -12.28
C PRO A 52 -0.29 15.25 -11.39
N SER A 53 -0.14 16.57 -11.25
CA SER A 53 0.93 17.16 -10.42
C SER A 53 0.87 16.72 -8.96
N THR A 54 -0.29 16.30 -8.46
CA THR A 54 -0.43 15.70 -7.13
C THR A 54 0.32 14.38 -6.97
N ILE A 55 0.51 13.62 -8.05
CA ILE A 55 1.35 12.42 -8.07
C ILE A 55 2.83 12.81 -8.05
N LEU A 56 3.22 13.82 -8.83
CA LEU A 56 4.60 14.33 -8.83
C LEU A 56 5.03 14.85 -7.46
N LEU A 57 4.13 15.57 -6.78
CA LEU A 57 4.37 16.14 -5.45
C LEU A 57 4.33 15.11 -4.33
N SER A 58 4.00 13.84 -4.63
CA SER A 58 3.98 12.77 -3.63
C SER A 58 5.40 12.40 -3.25
N THR A 59 5.72 12.55 -1.97
CA THR A 59 7.06 12.19 -1.46
C THR A 59 7.29 10.69 -1.67
N PRO A 60 8.33 10.30 -2.42
CA PRO A 60 8.65 8.89 -2.61
C PRO A 60 9.12 8.26 -1.29
N GLY A 61 8.76 6.99 -1.10
CA GLY A 61 9.42 6.14 -0.11
C GLY A 61 10.86 5.86 -0.51
N LEU A 62 11.75 5.70 0.48
CA LEU A 62 13.13 5.25 0.28
C LEU A 62 13.44 4.16 1.32
N PRO A 63 14.20 3.09 0.96
CA PRO A 63 14.90 2.89 -0.32
C PRO A 63 14.01 2.59 -1.53
N HIS A 64 12.78 2.11 -1.31
CA HIS A 64 11.84 1.77 -2.36
C HIS A 64 10.63 2.73 -2.34
N PRO A 65 10.07 3.16 -3.50
CA PRO A 65 8.88 4.02 -3.56
C PRO A 65 7.63 3.47 -2.84
N ARG A 66 7.64 2.17 -2.52
CA ARG A 66 6.60 1.44 -1.78
C ARG A 66 6.63 1.72 -0.28
N ASP A 67 7.78 2.15 0.22
CA ASP A 67 8.02 2.36 1.64
C ASP A 67 7.26 3.57 2.14
N GLU A 68 6.79 3.50 3.38
CA GLU A 68 6.22 4.67 4.02
C GLU A 68 7.32 5.68 4.34
N CYS A 69 7.15 6.89 3.83
CA CYS A 69 8.13 7.95 4.03
C CYS A 69 8.02 8.53 5.45
N LYS A 70 9.17 8.65 6.13
CA LYS A 70 9.22 9.27 7.47
C LYS A 70 8.69 10.72 7.41
N PRO A 71 7.99 11.20 8.45
CA PRO A 71 7.50 12.59 8.47
C PRO A 71 8.60 13.63 8.25
N SER A 72 9.80 13.42 8.77
CA SER A 72 10.95 14.30 8.57
C SER A 72 11.39 14.40 7.10
N LEU A 73 11.43 13.26 6.40
CA LEU A 73 11.76 13.20 4.97
C LEU A 73 10.65 13.84 4.12
N THR A 74 9.39 13.61 4.50
CA THR A 74 8.24 14.27 3.87
C THR A 74 8.33 15.79 4.01
N CYS A 75 8.67 16.30 5.20
CA CYS A 75 8.88 17.73 5.40
C CYS A 75 10.03 18.26 4.54
N ALA A 76 11.20 17.60 4.56
CA ALA A 76 12.35 18.02 3.79
C ALA A 76 12.06 18.06 2.28
N PHE A 77 11.40 17.03 1.75
CA PHE A 77 10.98 16.97 0.35
C PHE A 77 10.07 18.13 -0.01
N ARG A 78 9.02 18.38 0.79
CA ARG A 78 8.08 19.50 0.55
C ARG A 78 8.77 20.86 0.62
N SER A 79 9.67 21.04 1.59
CA SER A 79 10.47 22.27 1.70
C SER A 79 11.36 22.48 0.46
N GLY A 80 11.90 21.42 -0.14
CA GLY A 80 12.63 21.49 -1.40
C GLY A 80 11.80 22.10 -2.53
N PHE A 81 10.55 21.67 -2.70
CA PHE A 81 9.65 22.25 -3.71
C PHE A 81 9.32 23.72 -3.42
N ILE A 82 8.99 24.05 -2.16
CA ILE A 82 8.64 25.42 -1.76
C ILE A 82 9.82 26.37 -1.96
N ASN A 83 11.03 25.97 -1.56
CA ASN A 83 12.25 26.78 -1.70
C ASN A 83 12.63 27.01 -3.17
N ASN A 84 12.23 26.10 -4.06
CA ASN A 84 12.42 26.24 -5.51
C ASN A 84 11.26 26.97 -6.21
N GLY A 85 10.39 27.64 -5.44
CA GLY A 85 9.35 28.53 -5.98
C GLY A 85 8.04 27.85 -6.39
N VAL A 86 7.87 26.55 -6.09
CA VAL A 86 6.62 25.86 -6.40
C VAL A 86 5.50 26.35 -5.49
N THR A 87 4.53 27.03 -6.08
CA THR A 87 3.38 27.58 -5.36
C THR A 87 2.33 26.50 -5.17
N THR A 88 2.14 26.03 -3.94
CA THR A 88 1.12 25.03 -3.61
C THR A 88 -0.05 25.66 -2.85
N CYS A 89 -1.29 25.26 -3.16
CA CYS A 89 -2.44 25.63 -2.33
C CYS A 89 -2.41 24.91 -0.98
N SER A 90 -3.12 25.45 0.02
CA SER A 90 -3.22 24.85 1.36
C SER A 90 -3.65 23.37 1.31
N ASP A 91 -4.49 22.99 0.34
CA ASP A 91 -4.99 21.63 0.19
C ASP A 91 -4.14 20.73 -0.73
N ALA A 92 -3.12 21.28 -1.41
CA ALA A 92 -2.33 20.54 -2.39
C ALA A 92 -1.63 19.33 -1.76
N TRP A 93 -1.06 19.50 -0.56
CA TRP A 93 -0.38 18.42 0.15
C TRP A 93 -1.35 17.34 0.65
N LYS A 94 -2.59 17.72 0.97
CA LYS A 94 -3.65 16.77 1.30
C LYS A 94 -4.03 15.94 0.08
N LYS A 95 -4.26 16.59 -1.07
CA LYS A 95 -4.56 15.93 -2.36
C LYS A 95 -3.43 15.02 -2.81
N THR A 96 -2.18 15.45 -2.60
CA THR A 96 -0.98 14.65 -2.83
C THR A 96 -0.99 13.37 -1.99
N ARG A 97 -1.29 13.45 -0.68
CA ARG A 97 -1.41 12.25 0.17
C ARG A 97 -2.54 11.33 -0.30
N MET A 98 -3.70 11.88 -0.67
CA MET A 98 -4.80 11.09 -1.24
C MET A 98 -4.37 10.34 -2.51
N ALA A 99 -3.67 11.02 -3.41
CA ALA A 99 -3.21 10.45 -4.66
C ALA A 99 -2.19 9.32 -4.42
N TRP A 100 -1.24 9.52 -3.49
CA TRP A 100 -0.30 8.49 -3.08
C TRP A 100 -1.00 7.24 -2.50
N LEU A 101 -1.95 7.42 -1.57
CA LEU A 101 -2.72 6.31 -0.98
C LEU A 101 -3.53 5.56 -2.03
N PHE A 102 -4.18 6.30 -2.93
CA PHE A 102 -4.97 5.73 -4.01
C PHE A 102 -4.09 4.87 -4.94
N MET A 103 -2.91 5.37 -5.34
CA MET A 103 -2.00 4.63 -6.19
C MET A 103 -1.55 3.30 -5.57
N ARG A 104 -1.26 3.29 -4.26
CA ARG A 104 -0.91 2.05 -3.55
C ARG A 104 -2.05 1.02 -3.60
N LEU A 105 -3.28 1.46 -3.34
CA LEU A 105 -4.46 0.59 -3.36
C LEU A 105 -4.73 0.01 -4.75
N VAL A 106 -4.63 0.81 -5.82
CA VAL A 106 -4.92 0.31 -7.17
C VAL A 106 -3.77 -0.51 -7.77
N SER A 107 -2.54 -0.30 -7.29
CA SER A 107 -1.39 -1.12 -7.67
C SER A 107 -1.40 -2.51 -7.04
N LEU A 108 -2.24 -2.75 -6.03
CA LEU A 108 -2.32 -4.02 -5.26
C LEU A 108 -0.95 -4.49 -4.75
N ASP A 109 -0.13 -3.53 -4.35
CA ASP A 109 1.28 -3.74 -4.00
C ASP A 109 1.60 -3.18 -2.60
N GLY A 110 0.56 -2.94 -1.81
CA GLY A 110 0.65 -2.52 -0.42
C GLY A 110 0.75 -3.71 0.54
N LEU A 111 1.51 -3.53 1.62
CA LEU A 111 1.54 -4.48 2.74
C LEU A 111 0.50 -4.14 3.82
N GLN A 112 -0.16 -2.99 3.71
CA GLN A 112 -1.08 -2.44 4.71
C GLN A 112 -2.31 -1.82 4.05
N ASP A 113 -2.89 -2.50 3.05
CA ASP A 113 -3.97 -1.96 2.22
C ASP A 113 -5.16 -1.44 3.03
N TYR A 114 -5.54 -2.14 4.09
CA TYR A 114 -6.62 -1.70 4.97
C TYR A 114 -6.32 -0.33 5.63
N HIS A 115 -5.07 -0.09 6.04
CA HIS A 115 -4.65 1.19 6.62
C HIS A 115 -4.65 2.28 5.56
N TYR A 116 -4.13 2.00 4.37
CA TYR A 116 -4.13 2.96 3.27
C TYR A 116 -5.55 3.36 2.86
N PHE A 117 -6.46 2.39 2.78
CA PHE A 117 -7.86 2.63 2.48
C PHE A 117 -8.55 3.44 3.58
N THR A 118 -8.31 3.08 4.84
CA THR A 118 -8.87 3.79 6.01
C THR A 118 -8.45 5.25 6.04
N GLU A 119 -7.17 5.53 5.81
CA GLU A 119 -6.66 6.90 5.75
C GLU A 119 -7.24 7.66 4.56
N LEU A 120 -7.28 7.05 3.37
CA LEU A 120 -7.87 7.67 2.18
C LEU A 120 -9.35 8.01 2.40
N TYR A 121 -10.09 7.07 3.00
CA TYR A 121 -11.49 7.25 3.34
C TYR A 121 -11.69 8.42 4.32
N LEU A 122 -10.87 8.51 5.36
CA LEU A 122 -10.89 9.63 6.32
C LEU A 122 -10.60 10.97 5.63
N LEU A 123 -9.60 11.00 4.75
CA LEU A 123 -9.21 12.22 4.04
C LEU A 123 -10.34 12.74 3.13
N ILE A 124 -11.07 11.83 2.47
CA ILE A 124 -12.18 12.15 1.55
C ILE A 124 -13.46 12.52 2.33
N ASN A 125 -13.88 11.66 3.26
CA ASN A 125 -15.19 11.78 3.91
C ASN A 125 -15.15 12.63 5.20
N LYS A 126 -13.96 12.98 5.70
CA LYS A 126 -13.75 13.70 6.97
C LYS A 126 -14.41 13.01 8.18
N GLN A 127 -14.63 11.71 8.10
CA GLN A 127 -15.26 10.88 9.12
C GLN A 127 -14.42 9.64 9.36
N PRO A 128 -14.28 9.18 10.62
CA PRO A 128 -13.52 7.99 10.93
C PRO A 128 -14.15 6.74 10.28
N ALA A 129 -13.31 5.75 10.09
CA ALA A 129 -13.62 4.50 9.41
C ALA A 129 -14.38 3.48 10.27
N GLU A 130 -15.00 3.89 11.38
CA GLU A 130 -15.59 3.00 12.40
C GLU A 130 -16.66 2.05 11.84
N GLU A 131 -17.19 2.34 10.64
CA GLU A 131 -18.18 1.50 9.94
C GLU A 131 -17.66 0.87 8.63
N LEU A 132 -16.36 0.96 8.32
CA LEU A 132 -15.85 0.46 7.02
C LEU A 132 -16.12 -1.03 6.82
N PHE A 133 -15.94 -1.83 7.86
CA PHE A 133 -16.22 -3.25 7.79
C PHE A 133 -17.70 -3.51 7.45
N THR A 134 -18.62 -2.82 8.11
CA THR A 134 -20.06 -2.90 7.81
C THR A 134 -20.37 -2.46 6.38
N LYS A 135 -19.71 -1.40 5.90
CA LYS A 135 -19.87 -0.93 4.52
C LYS A 135 -19.34 -1.93 3.49
N PHE A 136 -18.23 -2.61 3.78
CA PHE A 136 -17.75 -3.70 2.94
C PHE A 136 -18.76 -4.85 2.90
N GLN A 137 -19.30 -5.26 4.06
CA GLN A 137 -20.32 -6.31 4.09
C GLN A 137 -21.57 -5.93 3.29
N GLN A 138 -22.05 -4.69 3.43
CA GLN A 138 -23.16 -4.17 2.63
C GLN A 138 -22.85 -4.17 1.13
N GLN A 139 -21.61 -3.84 0.76
CA GLN A 139 -21.17 -3.85 -0.64
C GLN A 139 -21.08 -5.29 -1.19
N TYR A 140 -20.55 -6.25 -0.41
CA TYR A 140 -20.49 -7.66 -0.79
C TYR A 140 -21.87 -8.32 -0.87
N ALA A 141 -22.85 -7.82 -0.12
CA ALA A 141 -24.24 -8.28 -0.17
C ALA A 141 -25.01 -7.78 -1.41
N LYS A 142 -24.44 -6.88 -2.23
CA LYS A 142 -25.08 -6.42 -3.47
C LYS A 142 -25.14 -7.55 -4.49
N HIS A 143 -26.28 -7.68 -5.14
CA HIS A 143 -26.55 -8.75 -6.10
C HIS A 143 -25.52 -8.81 -7.23
N GLU A 144 -25.09 -7.64 -7.74
CA GLU A 144 -24.09 -7.55 -8.80
C GLU A 144 -22.72 -8.09 -8.37
N VAL A 145 -22.34 -7.83 -7.11
CA VAL A 145 -21.07 -8.29 -6.53
C VAL A 145 -21.13 -9.79 -6.27
N MET A 146 -22.24 -10.29 -5.71
CA MET A 146 -22.44 -11.73 -5.51
C MET A 146 -22.43 -12.50 -6.83
N ASN A 147 -23.07 -11.96 -7.88
CA ASN A 147 -23.07 -12.58 -9.20
C ASN A 147 -21.66 -12.62 -9.81
N MET A 148 -20.89 -11.53 -9.72
CA MET A 148 -19.49 -11.54 -10.17
C MET A 148 -18.63 -12.51 -9.36
N HIS A 149 -18.80 -12.55 -8.03
CA HIS A 149 -18.10 -13.53 -7.20
C HIS A 149 -18.40 -14.96 -7.64
N TRP A 150 -19.67 -15.28 -7.92
CA TRP A 150 -20.06 -16.60 -8.43
C TRP A 150 -19.37 -16.93 -9.77
N ILE A 151 -19.38 -15.99 -10.72
CA ILE A 151 -18.73 -16.16 -12.02
C ILE A 151 -17.22 -16.42 -11.84
N LEU A 152 -16.55 -15.63 -11.02
CA LEU A 152 -15.11 -15.77 -10.76
C LEU A 152 -14.77 -17.07 -10.03
N SER A 153 -15.66 -17.55 -9.15
CA SER A 153 -15.44 -18.81 -8.42
C SER A 153 -15.48 -20.07 -9.30
N ALA A 154 -15.91 -19.95 -10.56
CA ALA A 154 -15.86 -21.07 -11.50
C ALA A 154 -14.42 -21.48 -11.85
N ASP A 155 -13.47 -20.55 -11.74
CA ASP A 155 -12.05 -20.78 -11.99
C ASP A 155 -11.25 -21.12 -10.71
N ASP A 156 -11.93 -21.16 -9.54
CA ASP A 156 -11.29 -21.51 -8.28
C ASP A 156 -10.94 -23.00 -8.21
N GLN A 157 -9.82 -23.32 -7.56
CA GLN A 157 -9.43 -24.69 -7.30
C GLN A 157 -10.43 -25.41 -6.39
N SER A 158 -10.65 -26.70 -6.63
CA SER A 158 -11.51 -27.50 -5.76
C SER A 158 -10.93 -27.61 -4.34
N PRO A 159 -11.76 -27.79 -3.30
CA PRO A 159 -11.29 -27.96 -1.93
C PRO A 159 -10.27 -29.11 -1.76
N SER A 160 -10.38 -30.16 -2.57
CA SER A 160 -9.42 -31.28 -2.61
C SER A 160 -8.06 -30.87 -3.16
N GLU A 161 -8.02 -30.08 -4.24
CA GLU A 161 -6.79 -29.59 -4.85
C GLU A 161 -6.07 -28.60 -3.95
N ILE A 162 -6.83 -27.70 -3.30
CA ILE A 162 -6.29 -26.78 -2.29
C ILE A 162 -5.66 -27.57 -1.16
N LYS A 163 -6.37 -28.55 -0.58
CA LYS A 163 -5.87 -29.36 0.53
C LYS A 163 -4.61 -30.14 0.16
N GLN A 164 -4.56 -30.69 -1.06
CA GLN A 164 -3.37 -31.40 -1.54
C GLN A 164 -2.19 -30.44 -1.73
N SER A 165 -2.43 -29.26 -2.30
CA SER A 165 -1.40 -28.23 -2.53
C SER A 165 -0.86 -27.67 -1.22
N GLU A 166 -1.73 -27.38 -0.25
CA GLU A 166 -1.34 -26.97 1.11
C GLU A 166 -0.47 -28.03 1.78
N LYS A 167 -0.86 -29.32 1.69
CA LYS A 167 -0.06 -30.41 2.26
C LYS A 167 1.34 -30.45 1.68
N VAL A 168 1.48 -30.33 0.35
CA VAL A 168 2.78 -30.31 -0.31
C VAL A 168 3.61 -29.09 0.11
N TYR A 169 2.99 -27.91 0.16
CA TYR A 169 3.66 -26.68 0.58
C TYR A 169 4.20 -26.78 2.01
N PHE A 170 3.38 -27.20 2.98
CA PHE A 170 3.78 -27.24 4.39
C PHE A 170 4.74 -28.39 4.73
N VAL A 171 4.79 -29.45 3.93
CA VAL A 171 5.86 -30.45 4.03
C VAL A 171 7.24 -29.81 3.77
N ASN A 172 7.33 -28.89 2.81
CA ASN A 172 8.60 -28.23 2.48
C ASN A 172 8.93 -27.06 3.41
N VAL A 173 7.92 -26.39 3.94
CA VAL A 173 8.08 -25.16 4.72
C VAL A 173 8.22 -25.42 6.23
N GLY A 174 7.72 -26.56 6.72
CA GLY A 174 7.87 -26.99 8.10
C GLY A 174 6.60 -26.85 8.95
N ALA A 175 6.56 -27.62 10.05
CA ALA A 175 5.39 -27.75 10.92
C ALA A 175 5.07 -26.46 11.70
N GLU A 176 6.07 -25.66 12.04
CA GLU A 176 5.90 -24.40 12.79
C GLU A 176 5.12 -23.36 11.99
N ARG A 177 5.53 -23.12 10.74
CA ARG A 177 4.80 -22.20 9.84
C ARG A 177 3.40 -22.71 9.52
N HIS A 178 3.20 -24.04 9.47
CA HIS A 178 1.87 -24.62 9.35
C HIS A 178 0.99 -24.31 10.57
N ALA A 179 1.52 -24.50 11.78
CA ALA A 179 0.81 -24.17 13.02
C ALA A 179 0.48 -22.67 13.11
N LEU A 180 1.39 -21.80 12.69
CA LEU A 180 1.16 -20.35 12.60
C LEU A 180 0.02 -20.02 11.62
N ALA A 181 0.04 -20.57 10.40
CA ALA A 181 -1.01 -20.35 9.40
C ALA A 181 -2.39 -20.79 9.92
N LEU A 182 -2.46 -21.93 10.61
CA LEU A 182 -3.68 -22.41 11.26
C LEU A 182 -4.16 -21.44 12.34
N LYS A 183 -3.27 -20.91 13.18
CA LYS A 183 -3.63 -19.91 14.21
C LYS A 183 -4.20 -18.64 13.58
N ILE A 184 -3.54 -18.09 12.55
CA ILE A 184 -4.01 -16.89 11.83
C ILE A 184 -5.39 -17.13 11.23
N ARG A 185 -5.60 -18.30 10.59
CA ARG A 185 -6.91 -18.69 10.05
C ARG A 185 -7.97 -18.79 11.14
N LEU A 186 -7.63 -19.37 12.30
CA LEU A 186 -8.58 -19.52 13.40
C LEU A 186 -9.00 -18.15 13.93
N VAL A 187 -8.06 -17.22 14.10
CA VAL A 187 -8.34 -15.85 14.51
C VAL A 187 -9.21 -15.13 13.47
N SER A 188 -8.93 -15.26 12.17
CA SER A 188 -9.75 -14.62 11.14
C SER A 188 -11.17 -15.18 11.05
N MET A 189 -11.38 -16.46 11.41
CA MET A 189 -12.71 -17.05 11.51
C MET A 189 -13.48 -16.56 12.73
N LEU A 190 -12.80 -16.34 13.85
CA LEU A 190 -13.40 -15.87 15.11
C LEU A 190 -13.70 -14.37 15.07
N ASN A 191 -12.81 -13.59 14.45
CA ASN A 191 -12.96 -12.15 14.29
C ASN A 191 -13.09 -11.81 12.80
N ARG A 192 -14.33 -11.57 12.36
CA ARG A 192 -14.59 -11.24 10.95
C ARG A 192 -13.98 -9.90 10.51
N SER A 193 -13.69 -8.98 11.44
CA SER A 193 -12.99 -7.72 11.17
C SER A 193 -11.48 -7.81 11.40
N PHE A 194 -10.92 -9.03 11.48
CA PHE A 194 -9.49 -9.24 11.59
C PHE A 194 -8.74 -8.68 10.38
N VAL A 195 -7.67 -7.94 10.66
CA VAL A 195 -6.76 -7.39 9.66
C VAL A 195 -5.35 -7.86 10.00
N ALA A 196 -4.69 -8.53 9.06
CA ALA A 196 -3.30 -8.92 9.19
C ALA A 196 -2.41 -7.72 8.87
N ASP A 197 -2.15 -6.89 9.88
CA ASP A 197 -1.38 -5.66 9.74
C ASP A 197 0.10 -5.82 10.09
N ARG A 198 0.84 -4.71 9.97
CA ARG A 198 2.27 -4.69 10.28
C ARG A 198 2.58 -5.06 11.73
N GLN A 199 1.70 -4.75 12.69
CA GLN A 199 1.94 -5.07 14.10
C GLN A 199 1.87 -6.57 14.32
N LEU A 200 0.89 -7.25 13.72
CA LEU A 200 0.80 -8.70 13.73
C LEU A 200 2.07 -9.34 13.17
N TRP A 201 2.56 -8.86 12.03
CA TRP A 201 3.76 -9.41 11.40
C TRP A 201 5.01 -9.20 12.25
N HIS A 202 5.17 -8.04 12.88
CA HIS A 202 6.26 -7.80 13.83
C HIS A 202 6.23 -8.75 15.03
N TRP A 203 5.06 -8.98 15.63
CA TRP A 203 4.94 -9.94 16.73
C TRP A 203 5.26 -11.37 16.30
N ILE A 204 4.86 -11.76 15.09
CA ILE A 204 5.20 -13.07 14.54
C ILE A 204 6.72 -13.18 14.36
N GLU A 205 7.38 -12.16 13.81
CA GLU A 205 8.83 -12.14 13.61
C GLU A 205 9.58 -12.21 14.94
N GLU A 206 9.14 -11.48 15.96
CA GLU A 206 9.73 -11.52 17.31
C GLU A 206 9.65 -12.94 17.90
N VAL A 207 8.46 -13.55 17.89
CA VAL A 207 8.26 -14.91 18.45
C VAL A 207 9.06 -15.96 17.69
N VAL A 208 9.10 -15.89 16.35
CA VAL A 208 9.90 -16.84 15.55
C VAL A 208 11.39 -16.66 15.84
N SER A 209 11.87 -15.41 15.94
CA SER A 209 13.27 -15.10 16.25
C SER A 209 13.69 -15.56 17.64
N GLU A 210 12.77 -15.55 18.62
CA GLU A 210 13.02 -16.06 19.98
C GLU A 210 13.13 -17.59 19.98
N GLN A 211 12.24 -18.29 19.26
CA GLN A 211 12.28 -19.76 19.15
C GLN A 211 13.53 -20.28 18.40
N GLU A 212 13.98 -19.56 17.38
CA GLU A 212 15.24 -19.86 16.67
C GLU A 212 16.46 -19.68 17.59
N LYS A 213 16.44 -18.70 18.51
CA LYS A 213 17.52 -18.49 19.48
C LYS A 213 17.55 -19.55 20.57
N GLU A 214 16.40 -20.00 21.05
CA GLU A 214 16.29 -21.05 22.07
C GLU A 214 16.75 -22.41 21.52
N SER A 215 16.35 -22.76 20.29
CA SER A 215 16.77 -24.02 19.63
C SER A 215 18.28 -24.10 19.32
N LEU A 216 18.97 -22.95 19.16
CA LEU A 216 20.42 -22.89 18.99
C LEU A 216 21.21 -22.94 20.31
N GLN A 217 20.57 -22.75 21.46
CA GLN A 217 21.20 -22.86 22.78
C GLN A 217 21.07 -24.25 23.41
N GLU A 218 20.17 -25.09 22.89
CA GLU A 218 19.93 -26.47 23.36
C GLU A 218 20.63 -27.56 22.52
N GLY A 219 21.41 -27.19 21.50
CA GLY A 219 22.18 -28.11 20.63
C GLY A 219 23.69 -28.05 20.87
#